data_AF-A0A7Z9G2P8-F1
#
_entry.id   AF-A0A7Z9G2P8-F1
#
_cell.length_a   1.000
_cell.length_b   1.000
_cell.length_c   1.000
_cell.angle_alpha   90.00
_cell.angle_beta   90.00
_cell.angle_gamma   90.00
#
_symmetry.space_group_name_H-M   'P 1'
#
loop_
_entity.id
_entity.type
_entity.pdbx_description
1 polymer ?
#
loop_
_entity_poly.entity_id
_entity_poly.type
_entity_poly.pdbx_seq_one_letter_code
_entity_poly.pdbx_strand_id
1 'polypeptide(L)'
;MASRNRPKRIAVIATVYTYLSHAQHFADRFMVGYPYEGRWHTPNVEVASLYVEQKPEGDQSADRAQEFNFEVYPTIAEALRCGGDKLAVDGVLIIGEHGNYPKNELDQILYPRYEFFKACVSVFESDGFAVPIYNDKHLSYSFEKAKEMVENGHRLDFPILAGSSLPVTWRLPDLELPIDCQLEDALMVGVGGSDAMDYHALEAMQCMIERREGGESGVKAVQLIEGDAVWEAGKNGQWSMELLEAA
;
A
#
# COMPACT_ATOMS: atom_id res chain seq x y z
N MET A 1 25.24 19.20 6.04
CA MET A 1 23.97 19.50 5.34
C MET A 1 24.04 18.87 3.96
N ALA A 2 23.64 17.60 3.82
CA ALA A 2 23.65 16.92 2.53
C ALA A 2 22.57 17.52 1.60
N SER A 3 22.88 17.61 0.31
CA SER A 3 22.23 18.44 -0.70
C SER A 3 20.70 18.28 -0.79
N ARG A 4 19.96 19.36 -0.54
CA ARG A 4 18.51 19.44 -0.77
C ARG A 4 18.09 19.40 -2.25
N ASN A 5 19.02 19.21 -3.19
CA ASN A 5 18.79 19.44 -4.63
C ASN A 5 19.04 18.24 -5.55
N ARG A 6 19.48 17.07 -5.04
CA ARG A 6 19.54 15.86 -5.88
C ARG A 6 18.19 15.12 -5.84
N PRO A 7 17.75 14.51 -6.95
CA PRO A 7 16.61 13.60 -6.92
C PRO A 7 16.79 12.52 -5.85
N LYS A 8 15.68 12.15 -5.20
CA LYS A 8 15.66 11.02 -4.27
C LYS A 8 15.70 9.72 -5.07
N ARG A 9 16.62 8.83 -4.74
CA ARG A 9 16.75 7.54 -5.40
C ARG A 9 15.86 6.53 -4.72
N ILE A 10 15.01 5.83 -5.45
CA ILE A 10 14.14 4.79 -4.89
C ILE A 10 14.40 3.44 -5.54
N ALA A 11 14.31 2.37 -4.75
CA ALA A 11 14.21 1.02 -5.27
C ALA A 11 12.73 0.62 -5.36
N VAL A 12 12.35 -0.02 -6.47
CA VAL A 12 11.02 -0.63 -6.62
C VAL A 12 11.16 -2.14 -6.48
N ILE A 13 10.37 -2.73 -5.58
CA ILE A 13 10.36 -4.16 -5.28
C ILE A 13 8.95 -4.66 -5.58
N ALA A 14 8.79 -5.45 -6.64
CA ALA A 14 7.48 -5.85 -7.14
C ALA A 14 7.34 -7.36 -7.34
N THR A 15 6.12 -7.86 -7.25
CA THR A 15 5.80 -9.26 -7.58
C THR A 15 5.76 -9.48 -9.09
N VAL A 16 5.11 -8.60 -9.84
CA VAL A 16 5.04 -8.57 -11.32
C VAL A 16 5.11 -7.14 -11.84
N TYR A 17 5.57 -6.95 -13.07
CA TYR A 17 5.54 -5.66 -13.75
C TYR A 17 5.01 -5.82 -15.18
N THR A 18 3.69 -5.85 -15.33
CA THR A 18 3.00 -5.91 -16.62
C THR A 18 2.14 -4.68 -16.87
N TYR A 19 1.61 -4.53 -18.08
CA TYR A 19 0.63 -3.47 -18.39
C TYR A 19 -0.58 -3.55 -17.44
N LEU A 20 -0.97 -2.41 -16.86
CA LEU A 20 -2.01 -2.26 -15.82
C LEU A 20 -1.73 -2.99 -14.50
N SER A 21 -0.50 -3.46 -14.28
CA SER A 21 -0.09 -3.91 -12.95
C SER A 21 0.02 -2.75 -11.98
N HIS A 22 -0.13 -3.03 -10.69
CA HIS A 22 0.13 -2.04 -9.63
C HIS A 22 1.56 -1.48 -9.72
N ALA A 23 2.55 -2.34 -9.99
CA ALA A 23 3.94 -1.91 -10.14
C ALA A 23 4.12 -0.94 -11.30
N GLN A 24 3.57 -1.27 -12.47
CA GLN A 24 3.54 -0.37 -13.62
C GLN A 24 2.85 0.94 -13.28
N HIS A 25 1.72 0.88 -12.58
CA HIS A 25 1.03 2.08 -12.18
C HIS A 25 1.92 2.96 -11.32
N PHE A 26 2.43 2.50 -10.19
CA PHE A 26 3.22 3.35 -9.29
C PHE A 26 4.55 3.79 -9.91
N ALA A 27 5.36 2.86 -10.41
CA ALA A 27 6.71 3.16 -10.87
C ALA A 27 6.72 4.10 -12.08
N ASP A 28 5.80 3.93 -13.04
CA ASP A 28 5.73 4.82 -14.20
C ASP A 28 5.40 6.28 -13.81
N ARG A 29 4.68 6.55 -12.70
CA ARG A 29 4.44 7.94 -12.24
C ARG A 29 5.74 8.62 -11.80
N PHE A 30 6.69 7.88 -11.25
CA PHE A 30 8.00 8.42 -10.86
C PHE A 30 8.93 8.61 -12.05
N MET A 31 8.80 7.80 -13.10
CA MET A 31 9.64 7.87 -14.29
C MET A 31 9.13 8.85 -15.34
N VAL A 32 7.82 8.82 -15.64
CA VAL A 32 7.18 9.55 -16.73
C VAL A 32 6.45 10.81 -16.23
N GLY A 33 5.95 10.77 -14.99
CA GLY A 33 5.09 11.80 -14.40
C GLY A 33 3.60 11.49 -14.52
N TYR A 34 2.77 12.42 -14.07
CA TYR A 34 1.31 12.28 -14.04
C TYR A 34 0.59 13.64 -14.10
N PRO A 35 -0.67 13.69 -14.57
CA PRO A 35 -1.46 14.92 -14.48
C PRO A 35 -1.88 15.19 -13.04
N TYR A 36 -1.69 16.43 -12.59
CA TYR A 36 -2.18 16.93 -11.31
C TYR A 36 -2.58 18.39 -11.46
N GLU A 37 -3.79 18.76 -11.02
CA GLU A 37 -4.33 20.13 -11.13
C GLU A 37 -4.19 20.75 -12.54
N GLY A 38 -4.46 19.95 -13.58
CA GLY A 38 -4.38 20.39 -14.97
C GLY A 38 -2.97 20.62 -15.51
N ARG A 39 -1.93 20.20 -14.78
CA ARG A 39 -0.52 20.29 -15.21
C ARG A 39 0.15 18.93 -15.18
N TRP A 40 1.15 18.74 -16.03
CA TRP A 40 2.02 17.57 -15.94
C TRP A 40 2.98 17.74 -14.77
N HIS A 41 2.97 16.79 -13.85
CA HIS A 41 3.83 16.75 -12.68
C HIS A 41 4.89 15.66 -12.84
N THR A 42 6.16 16.05 -12.73
CA THR A 42 7.30 15.12 -12.70
C THR A 42 7.93 15.21 -11.31
N PRO A 43 7.87 14.15 -10.48
CA PRO A 43 8.48 14.16 -9.15
C PRO A 43 10.01 14.35 -9.22
N ASN A 44 10.60 14.98 -8.19
CA ASN A 44 12.06 15.05 -8.04
C ASN A 44 12.62 13.75 -7.43
N VAL A 45 12.36 12.64 -8.12
CA VAL A 45 12.67 11.25 -7.70
C VAL A 45 13.23 10.51 -8.91
N GLU A 46 14.14 9.58 -8.66
CA GLU A 46 14.75 8.69 -9.64
C GLU A 46 14.49 7.24 -9.23
N VAL A 47 13.91 6.43 -10.12
CA VAL A 47 13.87 4.97 -9.95
C VAL A 47 15.27 4.45 -10.23
N ALA A 48 15.99 4.08 -9.17
CA ALA A 48 17.40 3.72 -9.26
C ALA A 48 17.63 2.22 -9.56
N SER A 49 16.65 1.39 -9.24
CA SER A 49 16.75 -0.07 -9.36
C SER A 49 15.37 -0.71 -9.26
N LEU A 50 15.24 -1.88 -9.88
CA LEU A 50 14.02 -2.67 -9.82
C LEU A 50 14.34 -4.12 -9.43
N TYR A 51 13.47 -4.73 -8.63
CA TYR A 51 13.36 -6.18 -8.47
C TYR A 51 11.94 -6.60 -8.86
N VAL A 52 11.83 -7.63 -9.70
CA VAL A 52 10.54 -8.24 -10.08
C VAL A 52 10.65 -9.75 -9.91
N GLU A 53 9.82 -10.32 -9.03
CA GLU A 53 9.90 -11.73 -8.68
C GLU A 53 9.40 -12.65 -9.81
N GLN A 54 8.22 -12.37 -10.36
CA GLN A 54 7.60 -13.15 -11.43
C GLN A 54 7.59 -12.33 -12.72
N LYS A 55 8.07 -12.93 -13.82
CA LYS A 55 8.13 -12.30 -15.15
C LYS A 55 7.23 -13.08 -16.13
N PRO A 56 5.90 -12.90 -16.05
CA PRO A 56 4.96 -13.57 -16.96
C PRO A 56 5.07 -13.00 -18.38
N GLU A 57 4.29 -13.55 -19.32
CA GLU A 57 4.13 -12.94 -20.64
C GLU A 57 3.65 -11.48 -20.51
N GLY A 58 4.29 -10.58 -21.26
CA GLY A 58 4.00 -9.14 -21.21
C GLY A 58 4.67 -8.39 -20.05
N ASP A 59 5.67 -8.99 -19.38
CA ASP A 59 6.55 -8.26 -18.45
C ASP A 59 7.24 -7.08 -19.16
N GLN A 60 7.25 -5.93 -18.50
CA GLN A 60 7.79 -4.66 -19.00
C GLN A 60 9.03 -4.21 -18.22
N SER A 61 9.51 -5.01 -17.26
CA SER A 61 10.55 -4.59 -16.31
C SER A 61 11.87 -4.26 -17.02
N ALA A 62 12.30 -5.12 -17.95
CA ALA A 62 13.54 -4.93 -18.70
C ALA A 62 13.47 -3.73 -19.67
N ASP A 63 12.34 -3.55 -20.35
CA ASP A 63 12.14 -2.44 -21.28
C ASP A 63 12.18 -1.10 -20.54
N ARG A 64 11.53 -1.00 -19.37
CA ARG A 64 11.57 0.20 -18.52
C ARG A 64 12.96 0.49 -17.98
N ALA A 65 13.67 -0.55 -17.54
CA ALA A 65 15.05 -0.43 -17.08
C ALA A 65 15.97 0.13 -18.19
N GLN A 66 15.81 -0.36 -19.43
CA GLN A 66 16.56 0.16 -20.58
C GLN A 66 16.17 1.61 -20.92
N GLU A 67 14.88 1.93 -20.93
CA GLU A 67 14.36 3.26 -21.28
C GLU A 67 14.83 4.35 -20.31
N PHE A 68 14.84 4.04 -19.01
CA PHE A 68 15.16 5.00 -17.94
C PHE A 68 16.55 4.81 -17.32
N ASN A 69 17.38 3.94 -17.91
CA ASN A 69 18.79 3.74 -17.54
C ASN A 69 18.98 3.30 -16.07
N PHE A 70 18.28 2.25 -15.67
CA PHE A 70 18.53 1.51 -14.41
C PHE A 70 18.59 0.00 -14.67
N GLU A 71 18.84 -0.78 -13.63
CA GLU A 71 19.01 -2.24 -13.70
C GLU A 71 17.86 -2.99 -12.99
N VAL A 72 17.49 -4.15 -13.55
CA VAL A 72 16.59 -5.11 -12.90
C VAL A 72 17.43 -6.19 -12.24
N TYR A 73 17.50 -6.18 -10.92
CA TYR A 73 18.35 -7.08 -10.15
C TYR A 73 17.66 -8.40 -9.82
N PRO A 74 18.43 -9.49 -9.66
CA PRO A 74 17.87 -10.80 -9.36
C PRO A 74 17.51 -10.98 -7.88
N THR A 75 17.96 -10.09 -6.99
CA THR A 75 17.61 -10.09 -5.57
C THR A 75 17.25 -8.69 -5.06
N ILE A 76 16.42 -8.65 -4.02
CA ILE A 76 16.08 -7.40 -3.31
C ILE A 76 17.35 -6.74 -2.76
N ALA A 77 18.30 -7.52 -2.24
CA ALA A 77 19.54 -6.99 -1.70
C ALA A 77 20.37 -6.28 -2.77
N GLU A 78 20.51 -6.86 -3.96
CA GLU A 78 21.23 -6.23 -5.07
C GLU A 78 20.49 -5.00 -5.60
N ALA A 79 19.15 -5.02 -5.64
CA ALA A 79 18.36 -3.84 -6.00
C ALA A 79 18.63 -2.68 -5.04
N LEU A 80 18.49 -2.92 -3.72
CA LEU A 80 18.74 -1.90 -2.70
C LEU A 80 20.17 -1.34 -2.73
N ARG A 81 21.15 -2.15 -3.14
CA ARG A 81 22.56 -1.75 -3.26
C ARG A 81 22.96 -1.25 -4.65
N CYS A 82 22.04 -1.27 -5.62
CA CYS A 82 22.31 -1.01 -7.02
C CYS A 82 23.57 -1.76 -7.54
N GLY A 83 23.70 -3.04 -7.19
CA GLY A 83 24.83 -3.90 -7.57
C GLY A 83 26.15 -3.67 -6.83
N GLY A 84 26.19 -2.75 -5.86
CA GLY A 84 27.34 -2.52 -4.98
C GLY A 84 27.25 -3.31 -3.66
N ASP A 85 28.13 -2.95 -2.72
CA ASP A 85 28.26 -3.63 -1.42
C ASP A 85 27.46 -2.96 -0.29
N LYS A 86 26.84 -1.80 -0.56
CA LYS A 86 26.14 -0.96 0.43
C LYS A 86 24.86 -0.38 -0.13
N LEU A 87 23.87 -0.20 0.75
CA LEU A 87 22.58 0.43 0.46
C LEU A 87 22.81 1.77 -0.28
N ALA A 88 22.19 1.89 -1.47
CA ALA A 88 22.47 2.95 -2.44
C ALA A 88 21.21 3.76 -2.83
N VAL A 89 20.09 3.52 -2.15
CA VAL A 89 18.80 4.20 -2.36
C VAL A 89 18.40 5.02 -1.13
N ASP A 90 17.55 6.02 -1.32
CA ASP A 90 17.00 6.90 -0.28
C ASP A 90 15.61 6.45 0.23
N GLY A 91 15.00 5.43 -0.40
CA GLY A 91 13.71 4.87 -0.01
C GLY A 91 13.34 3.63 -0.84
N VAL A 92 12.33 2.89 -0.38
CA VAL A 92 11.88 1.64 -1.02
C VAL A 92 10.37 1.69 -1.27
N LEU A 93 9.95 1.29 -2.47
CA LEU A 93 8.55 1.01 -2.80
C LEU A 93 8.35 -0.50 -2.90
N ILE A 94 7.62 -1.09 -1.96
CA ILE A 94 7.21 -2.49 -2.00
C ILE A 94 5.81 -2.56 -2.61
N ILE A 95 5.68 -3.25 -3.74
CA ILE A 95 4.44 -3.40 -4.50
C ILE A 95 4.14 -4.89 -4.62
N GLY A 96 3.57 -5.43 -3.56
CA GLY A 96 3.23 -6.85 -3.44
C GLY A 96 1.82 -7.16 -3.95
N GLU A 97 1.53 -6.97 -5.23
CA GLU A 97 0.18 -7.07 -5.78
C GLU A 97 0.20 -7.67 -7.20
N HIS A 98 -0.83 -8.45 -7.56
CA HIS A 98 -0.82 -9.34 -8.74
C HIS A 98 0.28 -10.43 -8.73
N GLY A 99 0.21 -11.32 -9.72
CA GLY A 99 1.07 -12.51 -9.81
C GLY A 99 0.36 -13.77 -9.31
N ASN A 100 1.04 -14.91 -9.43
CA ASN A 100 0.51 -16.19 -9.00
C ASN A 100 1.02 -16.53 -7.59
N TYR A 101 0.14 -16.41 -6.60
CA TYR A 101 0.43 -16.71 -5.20
C TYR A 101 -0.64 -17.63 -4.62
N PRO A 102 -0.31 -18.47 -3.63
CA PRO A 102 -1.28 -19.36 -3.00
C PRO A 102 -2.32 -18.55 -2.24
N LYS A 103 -3.46 -19.20 -1.97
CA LYS A 103 -4.50 -18.70 -1.09
C LYS A 103 -4.56 -19.51 0.21
N ASN A 104 -5.00 -18.88 1.29
CA ASN A 104 -5.30 -19.60 2.55
C ASN A 104 -6.77 -20.07 2.60
N GLU A 105 -7.17 -20.63 3.75
CA GLU A 105 -8.52 -21.14 4.02
C GLU A 105 -9.60 -20.04 4.01
N LEU A 106 -9.20 -18.76 4.13
CA LEU A 106 -10.07 -17.58 4.06
C LEU A 106 -10.11 -16.97 2.64
N ASP A 107 -9.58 -17.68 1.63
CA ASP A 107 -9.44 -17.22 0.24
C ASP A 107 -8.56 -15.97 0.04
N GLN A 108 -7.80 -15.57 1.07
CA GLN A 108 -6.86 -14.45 0.97
C GLN A 108 -5.64 -14.86 0.16
N ILE A 109 -5.21 -14.01 -0.76
CA ILE A 109 -3.99 -14.23 -1.53
C ILE A 109 -2.78 -13.91 -0.66
N LEU A 110 -1.86 -14.87 -0.56
CA LEU A 110 -0.68 -14.76 0.29
C LEU A 110 0.44 -13.99 -0.40
N TYR A 111 0.19 -12.71 -0.69
CA TYR A 111 1.18 -11.83 -1.29
C TYR A 111 2.41 -11.67 -0.38
N PRO A 112 3.63 -11.63 -0.96
CA PRO A 112 4.88 -11.72 -0.21
C PRO A 112 5.33 -10.36 0.37
N ARG A 113 4.39 -9.49 0.75
CA ARG A 113 4.68 -8.14 1.28
C ARG A 113 5.60 -8.20 2.50
N TYR A 114 5.32 -9.14 3.41
CA TYR A 114 6.13 -9.39 4.59
C TYR A 114 7.54 -9.89 4.23
N GLU A 115 7.63 -10.87 3.33
CA GLU A 115 8.88 -11.48 2.91
C GLU A 115 9.79 -10.45 2.21
N PHE A 116 9.23 -9.61 1.34
CA PHE A 116 9.94 -8.51 0.69
C PHE A 116 10.42 -7.46 1.71
N PHE A 117 9.56 -7.11 2.67
CA PHE A 117 9.92 -6.18 3.75
C PHE A 117 11.06 -6.74 4.61
N LYS A 118 11.00 -8.03 5.00
CA LYS A 118 12.05 -8.67 5.77
C LYS A 118 13.38 -8.75 5.01
N ALA A 119 13.34 -8.95 3.69
CA ALA A 119 14.54 -8.86 2.86
C ALA A 119 15.16 -7.45 2.89
N CYS A 120 14.34 -6.40 2.89
CA CYS A 120 14.81 -5.01 3.05
C CYS A 120 15.43 -4.79 4.45
N VAL A 121 14.74 -5.24 5.51
CA VAL A 121 15.22 -5.17 6.90
C VAL A 121 16.58 -5.86 7.07
N SER A 122 16.76 -7.04 6.46
CA SER A 122 18.05 -7.76 6.49
C SER A 122 19.20 -6.94 5.90
N VAL A 123 18.95 -6.20 4.81
CA VAL A 123 19.93 -5.28 4.22
C VAL A 123 20.21 -4.11 5.17
N PHE A 124 19.18 -3.52 5.77
CA PHE A 124 19.33 -2.40 6.71
C PHE A 124 20.17 -2.79 7.92
N GLU A 125 19.94 -3.98 8.48
CA GLU A 125 20.74 -4.53 9.59
C GLU A 125 22.19 -4.78 9.18
N SER A 126 22.41 -5.38 8.00
CA SER A 126 23.74 -5.65 7.47
C SER A 126 24.54 -4.37 7.16
N ASP A 127 23.87 -3.32 6.72
CA ASP A 127 24.52 -2.07 6.28
C ASP A 127 24.58 -1.02 7.39
N GLY A 128 23.83 -1.21 8.48
CA GLY A 128 23.87 -0.40 9.69
C GLY A 128 23.05 0.89 9.61
N PHE A 129 22.22 1.05 8.57
CA PHE A 129 21.27 2.14 8.45
C PHE A 129 20.06 1.73 7.62
N ALA A 130 18.93 2.38 7.87
CA ALA A 130 17.66 2.11 7.21
C ALA A 130 17.17 3.33 6.42
N VAL A 131 16.26 3.09 5.49
CA VAL A 131 15.57 4.14 4.71
C VAL A 131 14.05 3.92 4.76
N PRO A 132 13.24 4.97 4.53
CA PRO A 132 11.79 4.84 4.56
C PRO A 132 11.28 3.78 3.57
N ILE A 133 10.24 3.06 3.98
CA ILE A 133 9.54 2.08 3.13
C ILE A 133 8.09 2.51 2.94
N TYR A 134 7.66 2.56 1.68
CA TYR A 134 6.24 2.53 1.33
C TYR A 134 5.85 1.10 0.94
N ASN A 135 4.78 0.59 1.50
CA ASN A 135 4.24 -0.74 1.23
C ASN A 135 2.82 -0.59 0.67
N ASP A 136 2.61 -0.95 -0.59
CA ASP A 136 1.30 -0.84 -1.24
C ASP A 136 0.25 -1.74 -0.55
N LYS A 137 -0.90 -1.14 -0.19
CA LYS A 137 -2.00 -1.75 0.60
C LYS A 137 -1.61 -2.02 2.07
N HIS A 138 -2.28 -2.98 2.71
CA HIS A 138 -1.98 -3.42 4.06
C HIS A 138 -0.58 -4.04 4.19
N LEU A 139 -0.01 -4.02 5.41
CA LEU A 139 1.33 -4.54 5.69
C LEU A 139 1.47 -6.04 5.38
N SER A 140 0.56 -6.86 5.91
CA SER A 140 0.52 -8.31 5.67
C SER A 140 -0.90 -8.84 5.87
N TYR A 141 -1.23 -9.95 5.21
CA TYR A 141 -2.45 -10.71 5.46
C TYR A 141 -2.50 -11.33 6.87
N SER A 142 -1.35 -11.40 7.57
CA SER A 142 -1.25 -11.90 8.94
C SER A 142 -0.96 -10.77 9.92
N PHE A 143 -1.78 -10.67 10.97
CA PHE A 143 -1.59 -9.67 12.02
C PHE A 143 -0.22 -9.77 12.69
N GLU A 144 0.23 -10.98 13.03
CA GLU A 144 1.56 -11.17 13.65
C GLU A 144 2.69 -10.71 12.73
N LYS A 145 2.61 -11.02 11.43
CA LYS A 145 3.57 -10.52 10.43
C LYS A 145 3.54 -9.00 10.34
N ALA A 146 2.35 -8.40 10.25
CA ALA A 146 2.17 -6.95 10.17
C ALA A 146 2.72 -6.24 11.42
N LYS A 147 2.43 -6.78 12.61
CA LYS A 147 2.95 -6.29 13.89
C LYS A 147 4.47 -6.33 13.93
N GLU A 148 5.08 -7.45 13.50
CA GLU A 148 6.54 -7.55 13.43
C GLU A 148 7.13 -6.52 12.46
N MET A 149 6.45 -6.20 11.33
CA MET A 149 6.90 -5.15 10.41
C MET A 149 6.95 -3.78 11.11
N VAL A 150 5.92 -3.43 11.88
CA VAL A 150 5.89 -2.19 12.67
C VAL A 150 6.97 -2.18 13.74
N GLU A 151 7.14 -3.28 14.47
CA GLU A 151 8.19 -3.44 15.49
C GLU A 151 9.59 -3.29 14.88
N ASN A 152 9.83 -3.82 13.68
CA ASN A 152 11.08 -3.64 12.95
C ASN A 152 11.32 -2.17 12.56
N GLY A 153 10.27 -1.45 12.12
CA GLY A 153 10.31 -0.02 11.84
C GLY A 153 10.76 0.80 13.05
N HIS A 154 10.16 0.53 14.22
CA HIS A 154 10.55 1.16 15.47
C HIS A 154 11.96 0.78 15.92
N ARG A 155 12.33 -0.50 15.86
CA ARG A 155 13.63 -1.00 16.31
C ARG A 155 14.80 -0.44 15.49
N LEU A 156 14.60 -0.25 14.19
CA LEU A 156 15.62 0.23 13.26
C LEU A 156 15.47 1.73 12.92
N ASP A 157 14.52 2.41 13.56
CA ASP A 157 14.26 3.84 13.43
C ASP A 157 14.09 4.31 11.98
N PHE A 158 13.17 3.67 11.24
CA PHE A 158 12.78 4.12 9.90
C PHE A 158 11.26 4.28 9.73
N PRO A 159 10.81 5.28 8.96
CA PRO A 159 9.40 5.46 8.66
C PRO A 159 8.85 4.34 7.78
N ILE A 160 7.65 3.88 8.10
CA ILE A 160 6.87 2.96 7.27
C ILE A 160 5.54 3.64 6.92
N LEU A 161 5.20 3.64 5.64
CA LEU A 161 3.87 4.02 5.18
C LEU A 161 3.23 2.83 4.46
N ALA A 162 1.99 2.52 4.80
CA ALA A 162 1.20 1.48 4.17
C ALA A 162 -0.26 1.94 4.07
N GLY A 163 -1.02 1.31 3.19
CA GLY A 163 -2.45 1.55 3.00
C GLY A 163 -2.81 1.67 1.52
N SER A 164 -4.11 1.68 1.23
CA SER A 164 -4.61 2.02 -0.10
C SER A 164 -4.61 3.52 -0.38
N SER A 165 -4.92 3.87 -1.62
CA SER A 165 -5.17 5.26 -2.03
C SER A 165 -6.55 5.78 -1.65
N LEU A 166 -7.46 4.94 -1.13
CA LEU A 166 -8.83 5.36 -0.85
C LEU A 166 -8.94 6.45 0.24
N PRO A 167 -8.12 6.46 1.31
CA PRO A 167 -8.13 7.55 2.28
C PRO A 167 -7.86 8.94 1.69
N VAL A 168 -7.20 9.01 0.53
CA VAL A 168 -6.83 10.24 -0.18
C VAL A 168 -7.60 10.45 -1.49
N THR A 169 -8.63 9.62 -1.74
CA THR A 169 -9.46 9.75 -2.94
C THR A 169 -10.38 10.96 -2.87
N TRP A 170 -10.90 11.37 -4.02
CA TRP A 170 -11.89 12.43 -4.11
C TRP A 170 -13.24 11.93 -3.61
N ARG A 171 -13.98 12.80 -2.92
CA ARG A 171 -15.27 12.49 -2.32
C ARG A 171 -16.38 13.23 -3.06
N LEU A 172 -17.55 12.60 -3.14
CA LEU A 172 -18.75 13.22 -3.68
C LEU A 172 -19.94 12.90 -2.75
N PRO A 173 -20.55 13.90 -2.08
CA PRO A 173 -20.12 15.29 -2.01
C PRO A 173 -18.71 15.45 -1.41
N ASP A 174 -18.08 16.58 -1.68
CA ASP A 174 -16.82 16.93 -1.01
C ASP A 174 -17.11 17.20 0.47
N LEU A 175 -16.91 16.16 1.28
CA LEU A 175 -17.23 16.14 2.69
C LEU A 175 -15.98 15.84 3.49
N GLU A 176 -15.67 16.73 4.42
CA GLU A 176 -14.68 16.51 5.48
C GLU A 176 -15.38 16.76 6.82
N LEU A 177 -15.43 15.73 7.67
CA LEU A 177 -16.06 15.86 8.99
C LEU A 177 -15.26 16.84 9.87
N PRO A 178 -15.89 17.69 10.71
CA PRO A 178 -15.13 18.46 11.70
C PRO A 178 -14.35 17.53 12.64
N ILE A 179 -13.15 17.95 13.07
CA ILE A 179 -12.45 17.26 14.15
C ILE A 179 -13.29 17.32 15.42
N ASP A 180 -13.30 16.23 16.18
CA ASP A 180 -14.09 16.01 17.39
C ASP A 180 -15.61 16.09 17.16
N CYS A 181 -16.09 15.78 15.95
CA CYS A 181 -17.52 15.71 15.69
C CYS A 181 -18.16 14.53 16.43
N GLN A 182 -19.44 14.66 16.77
CA GLN A 182 -20.22 13.50 17.20
C GLN A 182 -20.53 12.64 15.97
N LEU A 183 -20.31 11.33 16.09
CA LEU A 183 -20.63 10.35 15.06
C LEU A 183 -21.28 9.15 15.74
N GLU A 184 -22.50 8.84 15.34
CA GLU A 184 -23.25 7.70 15.89
C GLU A 184 -23.00 6.44 15.05
N ASP A 185 -23.23 6.53 13.74
CA ASP A 185 -23.08 5.43 12.80
C ASP A 185 -22.35 5.87 11.52
N ALA A 186 -21.71 4.91 10.85
CA ALA A 186 -21.14 5.08 9.51
C ALA A 186 -21.36 3.80 8.70
N LEU A 187 -21.55 3.95 7.39
CA LEU A 187 -21.73 2.85 6.46
C LEU A 187 -20.94 3.14 5.19
N MET A 188 -20.32 2.10 4.64
CA MET A 188 -19.65 2.17 3.35
C MET A 188 -19.99 0.93 2.51
N VAL A 189 -20.31 1.15 1.24
CA VAL A 189 -20.61 0.10 0.27
C VAL A 189 -19.39 -0.15 -0.60
N GLY A 190 -18.88 -1.39 -0.57
CA GLY A 190 -17.84 -1.88 -1.47
C GLY A 190 -18.38 -2.93 -2.43
N VAL A 191 -17.96 -2.90 -3.69
CA VAL A 191 -18.32 -3.91 -4.70
C VAL A 191 -17.10 -4.76 -5.05
N GLY A 192 -17.14 -6.05 -4.74
CA GLY A 192 -16.09 -7.01 -5.11
C GLY A 192 -16.02 -8.20 -4.14
N GLY A 193 -14.92 -8.94 -4.21
CA GLY A 193 -14.67 -10.07 -3.31
C GLY A 193 -14.25 -9.63 -1.90
N SER A 194 -14.55 -10.49 -0.93
CA SER A 194 -14.05 -10.38 0.45
C SER A 194 -12.51 -10.39 0.48
N ASP A 195 -11.92 -9.92 1.58
CA ASP A 195 -10.52 -9.50 1.74
C ASP A 195 -10.23 -8.14 1.08
N ALA A 196 -10.10 -8.10 -0.25
CA ALA A 196 -9.69 -6.89 -0.96
C ALA A 196 -10.65 -5.70 -0.75
N MET A 197 -11.95 -5.94 -0.91
CA MET A 197 -12.93 -4.89 -0.74
C MET A 197 -13.21 -4.57 0.73
N ASP A 198 -13.04 -5.55 1.62
CA ASP A 198 -13.29 -5.35 3.05
C ASP A 198 -12.28 -4.37 3.63
N TYR A 199 -10.98 -4.57 3.41
CA TYR A 199 -9.99 -3.62 3.92
C TYR A 199 -10.09 -2.26 3.19
N HIS A 200 -10.48 -2.24 1.92
CA HIS A 200 -10.70 -0.98 1.20
C HIS A 200 -11.84 -0.15 1.78
N ALA A 201 -12.98 -0.79 2.04
CA ALA A 201 -14.11 -0.13 2.68
C ALA A 201 -13.72 0.35 4.09
N LEU A 202 -13.01 -0.48 4.84
CA LEU A 202 -12.52 -0.10 6.17
C LEU A 202 -11.55 1.08 6.13
N GLU A 203 -10.52 1.07 5.30
CA GLU A 203 -9.53 2.16 5.23
C GLU A 203 -10.16 3.49 4.80
N ALA A 204 -11.03 3.45 3.79
CA ALA A 204 -11.72 4.64 3.30
C ALA A 204 -12.71 5.21 4.32
N MET A 205 -13.41 4.34 5.05
CA MET A 205 -14.30 4.76 6.13
C MET A 205 -13.49 5.24 7.35
N GLN A 206 -12.39 4.58 7.69
CA GLN A 206 -11.55 4.87 8.85
C GLN A 206 -11.03 6.31 8.84
N CYS A 207 -10.57 6.81 7.68
CA CYS A 207 -10.09 8.18 7.55
C CYS A 207 -11.18 9.25 7.82
N MET A 208 -12.45 8.88 7.70
CA MET A 208 -13.58 9.73 8.04
C MET A 208 -13.94 9.59 9.52
N ILE A 209 -14.15 8.36 10.01
CA ILE A 209 -14.68 8.11 11.36
C ILE A 209 -13.67 8.40 12.47
N GLU A 210 -12.36 8.42 12.18
CA GLU A 210 -11.33 8.78 13.17
C GLU A 210 -11.31 10.27 13.52
N ARG A 211 -12.11 11.08 12.82
CA ARG A 211 -12.29 12.49 13.15
C ARG A 211 -13.33 12.71 14.25
N ARG A 212 -14.06 11.66 14.66
CA ARG A 212 -15.04 11.72 15.75
C ARG A 212 -14.40 12.06 17.10
N GLU A 213 -15.18 12.55 18.06
CA GLU A 213 -14.71 12.75 19.43
C GLU A 213 -14.03 11.49 19.99
N GLY A 214 -12.80 11.63 20.47
CA GLY A 214 -11.98 10.53 20.98
C GLY A 214 -11.16 9.78 19.93
N GLY A 215 -11.44 10.00 18.64
CA GLY A 215 -10.64 9.54 17.51
C GLY A 215 -10.41 8.02 17.43
N GLU A 216 -9.18 7.61 17.13
CA GLU A 216 -8.77 6.21 17.10
C GLU A 216 -8.79 5.61 18.52
N SER A 217 -9.81 4.79 18.79
CA SER A 217 -10.03 4.12 20.08
C SER A 217 -9.96 2.59 20.00
N GLY A 218 -9.56 2.05 18.84
CA GLY A 218 -9.57 0.62 18.54
C GLY A 218 -10.96 0.03 18.26
N VAL A 219 -11.01 -1.30 18.08
CA VAL A 219 -12.22 -2.06 17.73
C VAL A 219 -12.68 -2.90 18.93
N LYS A 220 -13.95 -2.76 19.34
CA LYS A 220 -14.52 -3.52 20.46
C LYS A 220 -15.04 -4.90 20.06
N ALA A 221 -15.65 -5.00 18.88
CA ALA A 221 -16.22 -6.22 18.35
C ALA A 221 -16.33 -6.12 16.82
N VAL A 222 -16.29 -7.28 16.15
CA VAL A 222 -16.51 -7.41 14.71
C VAL A 222 -17.57 -8.50 14.52
N GLN A 223 -18.50 -8.26 13.60
CA GLN A 223 -19.52 -9.23 13.21
C GLN A 223 -19.55 -9.32 11.68
N LEU A 224 -19.53 -10.55 11.16
CA LEU A 224 -19.79 -10.84 9.76
C LEU A 224 -21.25 -11.29 9.61
N ILE A 225 -21.98 -10.67 8.69
CA ILE A 225 -23.35 -11.04 8.33
C ILE A 225 -23.35 -11.23 6.81
N GLU A 226 -23.94 -12.32 6.33
CA GLU A 226 -23.89 -12.70 4.92
C GLU A 226 -25.28 -13.04 4.36
N GLY A 227 -25.42 -12.89 3.04
CA GLY A 227 -26.64 -13.23 2.30
C GLY A 227 -27.89 -12.48 2.80
N ASP A 228 -29.03 -13.19 2.84
CA ASP A 228 -30.32 -12.60 3.24
C ASP A 228 -30.33 -12.05 4.66
N ALA A 229 -29.46 -12.56 5.54
CA ALA A 229 -29.35 -12.09 6.93
C ALA A 229 -28.89 -10.62 7.01
N VAL A 230 -28.15 -10.12 6.02
CA VAL A 230 -27.74 -8.70 5.96
C VAL A 230 -28.96 -7.81 5.89
N TRP A 231 -29.93 -8.15 5.03
CA TRP A 231 -31.16 -7.38 4.85
C TRP A 231 -32.07 -7.45 6.06
N GLU A 232 -32.18 -8.62 6.70
CA GLU A 232 -32.91 -8.76 7.96
C GLU A 232 -32.26 -7.96 9.09
N ALA A 233 -30.93 -7.91 9.16
CA ALA A 233 -30.21 -7.08 10.13
C ALA A 233 -30.52 -5.58 9.94
N GLY A 234 -30.56 -5.10 8.69
CA GLY A 234 -30.94 -3.72 8.38
C GLY A 234 -32.39 -3.41 8.76
N LYS A 235 -33.34 -4.30 8.45
CA LYS A 235 -34.76 -4.16 8.87
C LYS A 235 -34.93 -4.15 10.39
N ASN A 236 -34.07 -4.85 11.12
CA ASN A 236 -34.06 -4.91 12.58
C ASN A 236 -33.25 -3.77 13.24
N GLY A 237 -32.73 -2.81 12.46
CA GLY A 237 -31.99 -1.65 12.97
C GLY A 237 -30.59 -1.97 13.50
N GLN A 238 -29.97 -3.08 13.06
CA GLN A 238 -28.59 -3.40 13.42
C GLN A 238 -27.57 -2.58 12.61
N TRP A 239 -27.98 -2.05 11.45
CA TRP A 239 -27.27 -1.05 10.66
C TRP A 239 -28.31 -0.15 9.95
N SER A 240 -27.91 1.06 9.55
CA SER A 240 -28.84 2.07 9.04
C SER A 240 -29.19 1.88 7.56
N MET A 241 -30.46 1.60 7.27
CA MET A 241 -31.02 1.61 5.91
C MET A 241 -30.97 3.00 5.28
N GLU A 242 -31.15 4.06 6.07
CA GLU A 242 -31.06 5.45 5.58
C GLU A 242 -29.65 5.78 5.10
N LEU A 243 -28.60 5.30 5.79
CA LEU A 243 -27.22 5.46 5.34
C LEU A 243 -26.94 4.66 4.07
N LEU A 244 -27.55 3.48 3.91
CA LEU A 244 -27.42 2.71 2.67
C LEU A 244 -28.10 3.42 1.48
N GLU A 245 -29.28 4.01 1.67
CA GLU A 245 -29.97 4.79 0.62
C GLU A 245 -29.17 6.03 0.20
N ALA A 246 -28.33 6.56 1.09
CA ALA A 246 -27.48 7.73 0.82
C ALA A 246 -26.10 7.39 0.23
N ALA A 247 -25.67 6.12 0.28
CA ALA A 247 -24.33 5.66 -0.08
C ALA A 247 -24.14 5.37 -1.59
#